data_AF-A0ABD3KY93-F1
#
_entry.id   AF-A0ABD3KY93-F1
#
_cell.length_a   1.000
_cell.length_b   1.000
_cell.length_c   1.000
_cell.angle_alpha   90.00
_cell.angle_beta   90.00
_cell.angle_gamma   90.00
#
_symmetry.space_group_name_H-M   'P 1'
#
loop_
_entity.id
_entity.type
_entity.pdbx_description
1 polymer ?
#
loop_
_entity_poly.entity_id
_entity_poly.type
_entity_poly.pdbx_seq_one_letter_code
_entity_poly.pdbx_strand_id
1 'polypeptide(L)'
;MALQEAIVADDVNQLYRLIEGDIYLLNQGSECPFPNTPLHDAADQGKTKVAMEIATLKPLFAQKLNYGGYSPMHLALQNKHYHIVRALMTLDPKLIREIGDNEQENVELLELLAEFLSACKSSIKDLTNQCETAVHVAIKTGNTEAFKVLFGWLKQVHLTKILDWKDQDGDTILHIAASERQPEIIKLLIGYANVNAKNFQGKTAFEIFQMNPSGGPDVSKRFCHQGSRARYFTPALSLSQFFSREPTTFERCTNFFRIQDESTRNIILIVSTVILSATYQAAFTSLERNGPDSSSNFMTNSTVVTANSSSTTLGKPLQGVDPSMIDWFLLYYTICNSAAFFVSVAIVGLIISTLAAKFYLYVPLILVGAAYFYNLSVQSLGTSGTISLAALFVMCLLPVMILPWLMIELKTVRRRIDATRRRVATS
;
A
#
# COMPACT_ATOMS: atom_id res chain seq x y z
N MET A 1 -47.71 -12.45 23.76
CA MET A 1 -47.85 -11.71 25.04
C MET A 1 -46.81 -12.19 26.05
N ALA A 2 -46.76 -13.49 26.38
CA ALA A 2 -45.81 -14.04 27.35
C ALA A 2 -44.31 -13.84 27.02
N LEU A 3 -43.89 -14.00 25.75
CA LEU A 3 -42.49 -13.75 25.35
C LEU A 3 -42.08 -12.29 25.58
N GLN A 4 -42.99 -11.35 25.29
CA GLN A 4 -42.75 -9.91 25.50
C GLN A 4 -42.57 -9.58 26.99
N GLU A 5 -43.35 -10.21 27.87
CA GLU A 5 -43.20 -10.04 29.32
C GLU A 5 -41.83 -10.51 29.82
N ALA A 6 -41.35 -11.65 29.33
CA ALA A 6 -40.02 -12.16 29.66
C ALA A 6 -38.90 -11.22 29.18
N ILE A 7 -39.04 -10.63 27.98
CA ILE A 7 -38.11 -9.62 27.46
C ILE A 7 -38.15 -8.38 28.34
N VAL A 8 -39.33 -7.82 28.61
CA VAL A 8 -39.49 -6.62 29.45
C VAL A 8 -38.89 -6.82 30.85
N ALA A 9 -39.02 -8.01 31.42
CA ALA A 9 -38.45 -8.38 32.71
C ALA A 9 -36.93 -8.66 32.69
N ASP A 10 -36.31 -8.80 31.52
CA ASP A 10 -34.92 -9.31 31.32
C ASP A 10 -34.69 -10.65 32.05
N ASP A 11 -35.71 -11.53 32.10
CA ASP A 11 -35.69 -12.81 32.81
C ASP A 11 -35.42 -14.00 31.87
N VAL A 12 -34.16 -14.47 31.88
CA VAL A 12 -33.71 -15.64 31.12
C VAL A 12 -34.38 -16.93 31.59
N ASN A 13 -34.68 -17.08 32.88
CA ASN A 13 -35.34 -18.29 33.38
C ASN A 13 -36.79 -18.37 32.91
N GLN A 14 -37.47 -17.22 32.84
CA GLN A 14 -38.80 -17.14 32.23
C GLN A 14 -38.76 -17.45 30.74
N LEU A 15 -37.75 -16.94 30.00
CA LEU A 15 -37.54 -17.29 28.60
C LEU A 15 -37.42 -18.82 28.40
N TYR A 16 -36.59 -19.50 29.19
CA TYR A 16 -36.42 -20.95 29.10
C TYR A 16 -37.70 -21.73 29.43
N ARG A 17 -38.46 -21.31 30.46
CA ARG A 17 -39.77 -21.91 30.78
C ARG A 17 -40.76 -21.78 29.63
N LEU A 18 -40.73 -20.66 28.89
CA LEU A 18 -41.59 -20.45 27.73
C LEU A 18 -41.13 -21.30 26.53
N ILE A 19 -39.82 -21.46 26.32
CA ILE A 19 -39.25 -22.33 25.27
C ILE A 19 -39.58 -23.81 25.53
N GLU A 20 -39.57 -24.24 26.78
CA GLU A 20 -39.99 -25.60 27.16
C GLU A 20 -41.47 -25.86 26.82
N GLY A 21 -42.31 -24.83 26.96
CA GLY A 21 -43.73 -24.89 26.60
C GLY A 21 -44.01 -24.82 25.09
N ASP A 22 -43.20 -24.09 24.32
CA ASP A 22 -43.30 -23.96 22.86
C ASP A 22 -41.90 -23.84 22.21
N ILE A 23 -41.46 -24.93 21.57
CA ILE A 23 -40.14 -25.04 20.92
C ILE A 23 -40.01 -24.07 19.72
N TYR A 24 -41.12 -23.65 19.11
CA TYR A 24 -41.13 -22.72 17.98
C TYR A 24 -41.37 -21.26 18.40
N LEU A 25 -41.44 -20.98 19.71
CA LEU A 25 -41.73 -19.66 20.26
C LEU A 25 -40.88 -18.54 19.66
N LEU A 26 -39.57 -18.74 19.53
CA LEU A 26 -38.67 -17.73 18.96
C LEU A 26 -38.89 -17.49 17.46
N ASN A 27 -39.56 -18.41 16.76
CA ASN A 27 -39.90 -18.27 15.35
C ASN A 27 -41.28 -17.65 15.14
N GLN A 28 -42.16 -17.66 16.15
CA GLN A 28 -43.49 -17.03 16.06
C GLN A 28 -43.33 -15.51 15.85
N GLY A 29 -43.91 -15.00 14.76
CA GLY A 29 -43.76 -13.61 14.34
C GLY A 29 -42.61 -13.38 13.34
N SER A 30 -41.70 -14.34 13.14
CA SER A 30 -40.66 -14.26 12.09
C SER A 30 -41.14 -14.64 10.68
N GLU A 31 -42.41 -15.00 10.52
CA GLU A 31 -43.05 -15.50 9.30
C GLU A 31 -43.32 -14.41 8.25
N CYS A 32 -43.39 -13.14 8.67
CA CYS A 32 -43.40 -12.05 7.71
C CYS A 32 -42.02 -11.92 7.00
N PRO A 33 -41.94 -11.24 5.84
CA PRO A 33 -40.66 -11.10 5.13
C PRO A 33 -39.60 -10.30 5.92
N PHE A 34 -40.01 -9.25 6.66
CA PHE A 34 -39.12 -8.34 7.42
C PHE A 34 -39.60 -8.04 8.87
N PRO A 35 -39.82 -9.05 9.72
CA PRO A 35 -40.34 -8.86 11.07
C PRO A 35 -39.27 -8.43 12.05
N ASN A 36 -39.66 -7.62 13.04
CA ASN A 36 -38.90 -7.52 14.28
C ASN A 36 -38.82 -8.91 14.90
N THR A 37 -37.60 -9.41 15.09
CA THR A 37 -37.36 -10.64 15.83
C THR A 37 -37.38 -10.34 17.33
N PRO A 38 -37.52 -11.35 18.21
CA PRO A 38 -37.37 -11.16 19.65
C PRO A 38 -36.04 -10.47 20.04
N LEU A 39 -34.98 -10.70 19.27
CA LEU A 39 -33.71 -9.99 19.44
C LEU A 39 -33.78 -8.49 19.11
N HIS A 40 -34.58 -8.05 18.13
CA HIS A 40 -34.80 -6.63 17.86
C HIS A 40 -35.49 -5.97 19.07
N ASP A 41 -36.55 -6.60 19.60
CA ASP A 41 -37.31 -6.05 20.72
C ASP A 41 -36.48 -6.00 22.02
N ALA A 42 -35.65 -7.02 22.27
CA ALA A 42 -34.74 -7.03 23.41
C ALA A 42 -33.62 -5.99 23.27
N ALA A 43 -33.10 -5.80 22.06
CA ALA A 43 -32.08 -4.79 21.76
C ALA A 43 -32.63 -3.37 21.86
N ASP A 44 -33.83 -3.12 21.35
CA ASP A 44 -34.56 -1.86 21.43
C ASP A 44 -34.82 -1.44 22.89
N GLN A 45 -35.11 -2.40 23.77
CA GLN A 45 -35.41 -2.16 25.19
C GLN A 45 -34.19 -2.23 26.13
N GLY A 46 -32.98 -2.51 25.62
CA GLY A 46 -31.77 -2.58 26.44
C GLY A 46 -31.67 -3.81 27.36
N LYS A 47 -32.39 -4.89 27.04
CA LYS A 47 -32.51 -6.11 27.85
C LYS A 47 -31.35 -7.06 27.56
N THR A 48 -30.20 -6.76 28.15
CA THR A 48 -28.92 -7.36 27.77
C THR A 48 -28.88 -8.87 28.01
N LYS A 49 -29.42 -9.37 29.12
CA LYS A 49 -29.32 -10.82 29.44
C LYS A 49 -30.14 -11.64 28.46
N VAL A 50 -31.40 -11.25 28.26
CA VAL A 50 -32.30 -11.93 27.33
C VAL A 50 -31.86 -11.76 25.89
N ALA A 51 -31.40 -10.56 25.48
CA ALA A 51 -30.86 -10.34 24.13
C ALA A 51 -29.67 -11.27 23.84
N MET A 52 -28.73 -11.39 24.76
CA MET A 52 -27.57 -12.25 24.58
C MET A 52 -27.95 -13.73 24.54
N GLU A 53 -28.87 -14.16 25.39
CA GLU A 53 -29.37 -15.53 25.35
C GLU A 53 -30.05 -15.86 24.01
N ILE A 54 -30.91 -14.95 23.52
CA ILE A 54 -31.57 -15.11 22.21
C ILE A 54 -30.54 -15.14 21.08
N ALA A 55 -29.52 -14.28 21.12
CA ALA A 55 -28.45 -14.26 20.12
C ALA A 55 -27.61 -15.55 20.14
N THR A 56 -27.38 -16.15 21.31
CA THR A 56 -26.70 -17.43 21.45
C THR A 56 -27.57 -18.59 20.93
N LEU A 57 -28.86 -18.61 21.24
CA LEU A 57 -29.79 -19.65 20.79
C LEU A 57 -30.08 -19.57 19.28
N LYS A 58 -30.15 -18.35 18.74
CA LYS A 58 -30.50 -18.06 17.33
C LYS A 58 -29.54 -17.01 16.73
N PRO A 59 -28.29 -17.36 16.39
CA PRO A 59 -27.30 -16.40 15.89
C PRO A 59 -27.73 -15.64 14.63
N LEU A 60 -28.53 -16.26 13.76
CA LEU A 60 -29.05 -15.63 12.54
C LEU A 60 -29.94 -14.41 12.81
N PHE A 61 -30.53 -14.30 14.00
CA PHE A 61 -31.34 -13.13 14.36
C PHE A 61 -30.50 -11.86 14.46
N ALA A 62 -29.20 -11.98 14.77
CA ALA A 62 -28.32 -10.82 14.86
C ALA A 62 -28.06 -10.17 13.48
N GLN A 63 -28.21 -10.94 12.39
CA GLN A 63 -28.03 -10.48 11.00
C GLN A 63 -29.33 -10.07 10.31
N LYS A 64 -30.50 -10.43 10.87
CA LYS A 64 -31.78 -10.16 10.23
C LYS A 64 -32.10 -8.67 10.34
N LEU A 65 -32.60 -8.08 9.25
CA LEU A 65 -33.07 -6.70 9.22
C LEU A 65 -34.59 -6.66 9.40
N ASN A 66 -35.08 -5.67 10.13
CA ASN A 66 -36.52 -5.38 10.24
C ASN A 66 -37.03 -4.57 9.04
N TYR A 67 -38.31 -4.18 9.08
CA TYR A 67 -38.95 -3.37 8.03
C TYR A 67 -38.24 -2.04 7.75
N GLY A 68 -37.58 -1.46 8.76
CA GLY A 68 -36.79 -0.24 8.62
C GLY A 68 -35.38 -0.46 8.08
N GLY A 69 -34.99 -1.71 7.77
CA GLY A 69 -33.63 -2.05 7.37
C GLY A 69 -32.65 -2.10 8.53
N TYR A 70 -33.11 -2.05 9.78
CA TYR A 70 -32.27 -2.04 10.97
C TYR A 70 -32.04 -3.45 11.48
N SER A 71 -30.81 -3.79 11.86
CA SER A 71 -30.51 -4.99 12.65
C SER A 71 -30.74 -4.74 14.14
N PRO A 72 -30.76 -5.77 15.00
CA PRO A 72 -30.87 -5.57 16.44
C PRO A 72 -29.77 -4.66 17.00
N MET A 73 -28.55 -4.75 16.46
CA MET A 73 -27.44 -3.90 16.89
C MET A 73 -27.68 -2.42 16.55
N HIS A 74 -28.38 -2.12 15.44
CA HIS A 74 -28.74 -0.75 15.09
C HIS A 74 -29.73 -0.16 16.10
N LEU A 75 -30.74 -0.92 16.51
CA LEU A 75 -31.71 -0.47 17.53
C LEU A 75 -31.02 -0.25 18.88
N ALA A 76 -30.12 -1.15 19.28
CA ALA A 76 -29.31 -0.97 20.49
C ALA A 76 -28.44 0.30 20.41
N LEU A 77 -27.84 0.60 19.25
CA LEU A 77 -27.06 1.82 19.04
C LEU A 77 -27.92 3.07 19.10
N GLN A 78 -29.06 3.09 18.40
CA GLN A 78 -30.00 4.22 18.38
C GLN A 78 -30.52 4.55 19.80
N ASN A 79 -30.80 3.53 20.60
CA ASN A 79 -31.29 3.69 21.97
C ASN A 79 -30.16 3.73 23.02
N LYS A 80 -28.89 3.85 22.60
CA LYS A 80 -27.70 4.01 23.47
C LYS A 80 -27.48 2.84 24.45
N HIS A 81 -27.89 1.63 24.08
CA HIS A 81 -27.69 0.40 24.83
C HIS A 81 -26.30 -0.21 24.53
N TYR A 82 -25.24 0.51 24.86
CA TYR A 82 -23.86 0.16 24.50
C TYR A 82 -23.38 -1.19 25.05
N HIS A 83 -23.93 -1.66 26.17
CA HIS A 83 -23.63 -3.00 26.69
C HIS A 83 -24.06 -4.11 25.73
N ILE A 84 -25.25 -3.98 25.11
CA ILE A 84 -25.72 -4.93 24.09
C ILE A 84 -24.83 -4.85 22.87
N VAL A 85 -24.45 -3.65 22.44
CA VAL A 85 -23.60 -3.46 21.26
C VAL A 85 -22.25 -4.16 21.45
N ARG A 86 -21.57 -3.92 22.58
CA ARG A 86 -20.31 -4.59 22.93
C ARG A 86 -20.48 -6.11 22.98
N ALA A 87 -21.58 -6.60 23.56
CA ALA A 87 -21.83 -8.02 23.67
C ALA A 87 -22.10 -8.67 22.29
N LEU A 88 -22.89 -8.03 21.42
CA LEU A 88 -23.10 -8.48 20.03
C LEU A 88 -21.81 -8.43 19.20
N MET A 89 -20.95 -7.43 19.40
CA MET A 89 -19.62 -7.37 18.77
C MET A 89 -18.74 -8.56 19.15
N THR A 90 -18.80 -9.02 20.40
CA THR A 90 -18.05 -10.20 20.83
C THR A 90 -18.56 -11.50 20.22
N LEU A 91 -19.85 -11.57 19.89
CA LEU A 91 -20.45 -12.74 19.24
C LEU A 91 -20.08 -12.84 17.75
N ASP A 92 -20.26 -11.75 17.00
CA ASP A 92 -19.88 -11.71 15.59
C ASP A 92 -19.44 -10.29 15.16
N PRO A 93 -18.13 -10.06 15.01
CA PRO A 93 -17.59 -8.78 14.53
C PRO A 93 -18.04 -8.40 13.12
N LYS A 94 -18.69 -9.28 12.34
CA LYS A 94 -19.19 -8.96 10.99
C LYS A 94 -20.56 -8.30 10.98
N LEU A 95 -21.25 -8.24 12.13
CA LEU A 95 -22.55 -7.59 12.29
C LEU A 95 -22.51 -6.06 12.14
N ILE A 96 -21.31 -5.47 12.04
CA ILE A 96 -21.04 -4.03 12.11
C ILE A 96 -21.24 -3.34 10.76
N ARG A 97 -22.29 -3.70 10.01
CA ARG A 97 -22.59 -3.04 8.74
C ARG A 97 -23.72 -2.05 8.94
N GLU A 98 -23.39 -0.80 8.61
CA GLU A 98 -24.23 0.40 8.67
C GLU A 98 -24.40 0.96 10.10
N ILE A 99 -23.74 2.08 10.40
CA ILE A 99 -24.07 2.91 11.56
C ILE A 99 -24.85 4.08 10.98
N GLY A 100 -26.14 4.14 11.32
CA GLY A 100 -27.01 5.23 10.88
C GLY A 100 -26.64 6.56 11.50
N ASP A 101 -26.89 7.63 10.74
CA ASP A 101 -26.71 9.02 11.14
C ASP A 101 -27.54 9.31 12.40
N ASN A 102 -26.89 9.56 13.53
CA ASN A 102 -27.48 10.31 14.63
C ASN A 102 -26.41 11.04 15.45
N GLU A 103 -26.69 12.32 15.68
CA GLU A 103 -25.87 13.30 16.37
C GLU A 103 -25.83 13.05 17.89
N GLN A 104 -24.63 13.09 18.46
CA GLN A 104 -24.14 14.06 19.46
C GLN A 104 -22.80 13.55 20.00
N GLU A 105 -21.89 14.45 20.37
CA GLU A 105 -20.66 14.16 21.12
C GLU A 105 -20.96 13.31 22.37
N ASN A 106 -20.77 11.99 22.26
CA ASN A 106 -20.66 11.12 23.40
C ASN A 106 -19.29 10.43 23.32
N VAL A 107 -18.44 10.68 24.33
CA VAL A 107 -17.13 10.04 24.48
C VAL A 107 -17.26 8.52 24.36
N GLU A 108 -18.35 7.97 24.88
CA GLU A 108 -18.63 6.54 24.83
C GLU A 108 -18.85 6.01 23.40
N LEU A 109 -19.41 6.81 22.49
CA LEU A 109 -19.58 6.43 21.08
C LEU A 109 -18.24 6.46 20.33
N LEU A 110 -17.34 7.38 20.68
CA LEU A 110 -15.99 7.44 20.11
C LEU A 110 -15.12 6.26 20.57
N GLU A 111 -15.22 5.89 21.84
CA GLU A 111 -14.56 4.70 22.40
C GLU A 111 -15.08 3.43 21.69
N LEU A 112 -16.42 3.35 21.53
CA LEU A 112 -17.06 2.25 20.82
C LEU A 112 -16.61 2.17 19.35
N LEU A 113 -16.47 3.31 18.66
CA LEU A 113 -15.90 3.39 17.31
C LEU A 113 -14.47 2.84 17.25
N ALA A 114 -13.64 3.17 18.24
CA ALA A 114 -12.28 2.63 18.32
C ALA A 114 -12.27 1.11 18.60
N GLU A 115 -13.13 0.64 19.51
CA GLU A 115 -13.33 -0.80 19.78
C GLU A 115 -13.78 -1.53 18.50
N PHE A 116 -14.73 -0.97 17.75
CA PHE A 116 -15.21 -1.51 16.48
C PHE A 116 -14.10 -1.65 15.43
N LEU A 117 -13.30 -0.61 15.23
CA LEU A 117 -12.18 -0.63 14.28
C LEU A 117 -11.09 -1.63 14.70
N SER A 118 -10.92 -1.86 15.99
CA SER A 118 -10.01 -2.88 16.53
C SER A 118 -10.51 -4.29 16.25
N ALA A 119 -11.79 -4.55 16.51
CA ALA A 119 -12.43 -5.86 16.31
C ALA A 119 -12.59 -6.22 14.83
N CYS A 120 -12.99 -5.27 13.98
CA CYS A 120 -13.29 -5.48 12.57
C CYS A 120 -12.56 -4.49 11.66
N LYS A 121 -11.27 -4.72 11.44
CA LYS A 121 -10.40 -3.84 10.62
C LYS A 121 -10.86 -3.71 9.15
N SER A 122 -11.62 -4.67 8.64
CA SER A 122 -12.13 -4.65 7.26
C SER A 122 -13.27 -3.64 7.07
N SER A 123 -14.03 -3.32 8.13
CA SER A 123 -15.20 -2.42 8.08
C SER A 123 -14.88 -1.04 7.52
N ILE A 124 -13.65 -0.54 7.72
CA ILE A 124 -13.20 0.75 7.17
C ILE A 124 -13.25 0.85 5.64
N LYS A 125 -13.36 -0.30 4.95
CA LYS A 125 -13.45 -0.41 3.49
C LYS A 125 -14.88 -0.63 3.00
N ASP A 126 -15.82 -0.84 3.92
CA ASP A 126 -17.23 -0.98 3.56
C ASP A 126 -17.75 0.37 3.06
N LEU A 127 -18.69 0.30 2.11
CA LEU A 127 -19.22 1.45 1.41
C LEU A 127 -20.73 1.50 1.59
N THR A 128 -21.26 2.72 1.74
CA THR A 128 -22.71 2.95 1.65
C THR A 128 -23.20 2.72 0.21
N ASN A 129 -24.51 2.75 0.02
CA ASN A 129 -25.13 2.77 -1.32
C ASN A 129 -24.65 3.96 -2.18
N GLN A 130 -24.23 5.07 -1.58
CA GLN A 130 -23.64 6.25 -2.25
C GLN A 130 -22.13 6.11 -2.49
N CYS A 131 -21.56 4.90 -2.30
CA CYS A 131 -20.13 4.62 -2.39
C CYS A 131 -19.28 5.42 -1.38
N GLU A 132 -19.87 5.84 -0.26
CA GLU A 132 -19.18 6.60 0.78
C GLU A 132 -18.52 5.65 1.78
N THR A 133 -17.29 5.96 2.18
CA THR A 133 -16.67 5.30 3.35
C THR A 133 -17.14 5.96 4.64
N ALA A 134 -16.93 5.32 5.79
CA ALA A 134 -17.19 5.92 7.10
C ALA A 134 -16.52 7.30 7.29
N VAL A 135 -15.39 7.55 6.62
CA VAL A 135 -14.69 8.85 6.65
C VAL A 135 -15.46 9.93 5.86
N HIS A 136 -16.09 9.57 4.74
CA HIS A 136 -16.94 10.50 3.97
C HIS A 136 -18.15 10.90 4.82
N VAL A 137 -18.82 9.91 5.43
CA VAL A 137 -19.98 10.13 6.31
C VAL A 137 -19.64 11.03 7.50
N ALA A 138 -18.52 10.77 8.19
CA ALA A 138 -18.09 11.61 9.33
C ALA A 138 -17.88 13.09 8.95
N ILE A 139 -17.38 13.36 7.75
CA ILE A 139 -17.19 14.73 7.26
C ILE A 139 -18.52 15.35 6.84
N LYS A 140 -19.34 14.60 6.09
CA LYS A 140 -20.66 15.04 5.62
C LYS A 140 -21.63 15.39 6.76
N THR A 141 -21.54 14.64 7.86
CA THR A 141 -22.32 14.88 9.09
C THR A 141 -21.71 15.95 10.01
N GLY A 142 -20.50 16.46 9.71
CA GLY A 142 -19.80 17.43 10.56
C GLY A 142 -19.22 16.84 11.86
N ASN A 143 -19.21 15.52 12.02
CA ASN A 143 -18.68 14.84 13.20
C ASN A 143 -17.14 14.81 13.18
N THR A 144 -16.54 15.93 13.59
CA THR A 144 -15.09 16.15 13.56
C THR A 144 -14.32 15.18 14.46
N GLU A 145 -14.89 14.78 15.60
CA GLU A 145 -14.25 13.83 16.52
C GLU A 145 -14.25 12.40 15.96
N ALA A 146 -15.36 11.93 15.38
CA ALA A 146 -15.40 10.65 14.68
C ALA A 146 -14.41 10.62 13.51
N PHE A 147 -14.30 11.74 12.76
CA PHE A 147 -13.28 11.89 11.73
C PHE A 147 -11.87 11.76 12.29
N LYS A 148 -11.54 12.42 13.42
CA LYS A 148 -10.22 12.33 14.06
C LYS A 148 -9.87 10.89 14.47
N VAL A 149 -10.82 10.15 15.04
CA VAL A 149 -10.63 8.73 15.40
C VAL A 149 -10.36 7.89 14.15
N LEU A 150 -11.22 7.99 13.12
CA LEU A 150 -11.07 7.25 11.87
C LEU A 150 -9.75 7.58 11.16
N PHE A 151 -9.41 8.86 11.06
CA PHE A 151 -8.19 9.33 10.42
C PHE A 151 -6.94 8.91 11.20
N GLY A 152 -6.98 9.01 12.53
CA GLY A 152 -5.91 8.54 13.42
C GLY A 152 -5.66 7.04 13.24
N TRP A 153 -6.72 6.24 13.23
CA TRP A 153 -6.64 4.80 13.01
C TRP A 153 -6.06 4.48 11.62
N LEU A 154 -6.54 5.13 10.55
CA LEU A 154 -6.03 4.96 9.17
C LEU A 154 -4.54 5.25 9.05
N LYS A 155 -4.03 6.24 9.80
CA LYS A 155 -2.59 6.53 9.86
C LYS A 155 -1.82 5.42 10.56
N GLN A 156 -2.32 4.92 11.69
CA GLN A 156 -1.67 3.85 12.46
C GLN A 156 -1.55 2.55 11.66
N VAL A 157 -2.58 2.19 10.88
CA VAL A 157 -2.56 0.97 10.04
C VAL A 157 -2.05 1.21 8.62
N HIS A 158 -1.56 2.41 8.31
CA HIS A 158 -1.03 2.81 7.01
C HIS A 158 -1.99 2.59 5.82
N LEU A 159 -3.29 2.80 6.04
CA LEU A 159 -4.36 2.69 5.03
C LEU A 159 -4.86 4.04 4.50
N THR A 160 -4.03 5.08 4.54
CA THR A 160 -4.38 6.45 4.10
C THR A 160 -4.81 6.54 2.63
N LYS A 161 -4.56 5.52 1.80
CA LYS A 161 -5.08 5.45 0.42
C LYS A 161 -6.60 5.48 0.34
N ILE A 162 -7.31 5.12 1.41
CA ILE A 162 -8.79 5.19 1.48
C ILE A 162 -9.28 6.64 1.39
N LEU A 163 -8.46 7.62 1.78
CA LEU A 163 -8.79 9.04 1.72
C LEU A 163 -8.94 9.57 0.28
N ASP A 164 -8.35 8.90 -0.71
CA ASP A 164 -8.48 9.26 -2.13
C ASP A 164 -9.62 8.53 -2.83
N TRP A 165 -10.42 7.74 -2.11
CA TRP A 165 -11.58 7.09 -2.69
C TRP A 165 -12.65 8.12 -3.01
N LYS A 166 -13.46 7.77 -4.00
CA LYS A 166 -14.51 8.63 -4.53
C LYS A 166 -15.86 8.02 -4.26
N ASP A 167 -16.81 8.87 -3.87
CA ASP A 167 -18.20 8.52 -3.76
C ASP A 167 -18.89 8.39 -5.14
N GLN A 168 -20.22 8.31 -5.14
CA GLN A 168 -21.05 8.22 -6.34
C GLN A 168 -20.90 9.42 -7.29
N ASP A 169 -20.63 10.62 -6.76
CA ASP A 169 -20.48 11.87 -7.51
C ASP A 169 -19.03 12.13 -7.94
N GLY A 170 -18.13 11.22 -7.55
CA GLY A 170 -16.71 11.29 -7.84
C GLY A 170 -15.95 12.17 -6.85
N ASP A 171 -16.62 12.63 -5.80
CA ASP A 171 -16.06 13.48 -4.75
C ASP A 171 -15.21 12.63 -3.80
N THR A 172 -14.01 13.13 -3.52
CA THR A 172 -13.17 12.60 -2.43
C THR A 172 -13.52 13.31 -1.14
N ILE A 173 -13.06 12.82 0.01
CA ILE A 173 -13.25 13.50 1.29
C ILE A 173 -12.80 14.98 1.31
N LEU A 174 -11.79 15.37 0.52
CA LEU A 174 -11.40 16.78 0.36
C LEU A 174 -12.46 17.63 -0.36
N HIS A 175 -13.18 17.07 -1.33
CA HIS A 175 -14.29 17.76 -2.01
C HIS A 175 -15.45 17.95 -1.04
N ILE A 176 -15.80 16.91 -0.28
CA ILE A 176 -16.84 17.00 0.76
C ILE A 176 -16.45 18.03 1.81
N ALA A 177 -15.24 17.97 2.38
CA ALA A 177 -14.80 18.94 3.39
C ALA A 177 -14.78 20.39 2.87
N ALA A 178 -14.50 20.58 1.57
CA ALA A 178 -14.60 21.88 0.90
C ALA A 178 -16.05 22.35 0.73
N SER A 179 -16.96 21.45 0.35
CA SER A 179 -18.40 21.72 0.22
C SER A 179 -19.04 22.06 1.57
N GLU A 180 -18.73 21.26 2.60
CA GLU A 180 -19.24 21.38 3.97
C GLU A 180 -18.56 22.49 4.79
N ARG A 181 -17.61 23.23 4.19
CA ARG A 181 -16.94 24.40 4.80
C ARG A 181 -16.20 24.05 6.09
N GLN A 182 -15.44 22.96 6.08
CA GLN A 182 -14.71 22.44 7.25
C GLN A 182 -13.19 22.70 7.11
N PRO A 183 -12.71 23.93 7.35
CA PRO A 183 -11.31 24.30 7.13
C PRO A 183 -10.34 23.52 8.03
N GLU A 184 -10.76 23.11 9.22
CA GLU A 184 -9.95 22.30 10.14
C GLU A 184 -9.66 20.91 9.56
N ILE A 185 -10.69 20.24 9.05
CA ILE A 185 -10.56 18.94 8.39
C ILE A 185 -9.71 19.07 7.13
N ILE A 186 -9.91 20.11 6.32
CA ILE A 186 -9.08 20.38 5.15
C ILE A 186 -7.59 20.51 5.55
N LYS A 187 -7.28 21.25 6.62
CA LYS A 187 -5.90 21.41 7.10
C LYS A 187 -5.27 20.07 7.53
N LEU A 188 -6.06 19.17 8.12
CA LEU A 188 -5.60 17.83 8.52
C LEU A 188 -5.37 16.90 7.31
N LEU A 189 -6.19 17.03 6.27
CA LEU A 189 -6.14 16.18 5.08
C LEU A 189 -5.07 16.60 4.07
N ILE A 190 -4.72 17.89 4.02
CA ILE A 190 -3.65 18.40 3.16
C ILE A 190 -2.32 17.69 3.52
N GLY A 191 -1.75 16.97 2.55
CA GLY A 191 -0.55 16.14 2.74
C GLY A 191 -0.83 14.63 2.80
N TYR A 192 -2.08 14.24 3.06
CA TYR A 192 -2.51 12.83 3.09
C TYR A 192 -3.42 12.45 1.93
N ALA A 193 -4.16 13.41 1.38
CA ALA A 193 -5.07 13.23 0.24
C ALA A 193 -4.64 14.06 -0.98
N ASN A 194 -5.04 13.62 -2.17
CA ASN A 194 -4.73 14.25 -3.44
C ASN A 194 -5.55 15.53 -3.66
N VAL A 195 -4.92 16.68 -3.40
CA VAL A 195 -5.53 18.01 -3.57
C VAL A 195 -5.93 18.37 -5.01
N ASN A 196 -5.41 17.67 -6.01
CA ASN A 196 -5.71 17.91 -7.42
C ASN A 196 -6.65 16.87 -8.01
N ALA A 197 -7.21 15.98 -7.18
CA ALA A 197 -8.26 15.09 -7.64
C ALA A 197 -9.43 15.93 -8.16
N LYS A 198 -10.00 15.50 -9.29
CA LYS A 198 -11.21 16.10 -9.87
C LYS A 198 -12.39 15.17 -9.68
N ASN A 199 -13.55 15.69 -9.31
CA ASN A 199 -14.80 14.94 -9.28
C ASN A 199 -15.40 14.74 -10.68
N PHE A 200 -16.60 14.16 -10.80
CA PHE A 200 -17.22 13.95 -12.11
C PHE A 200 -17.70 15.22 -12.80
N GLN A 201 -17.81 16.33 -12.07
CA GLN A 201 -18.01 17.65 -12.64
C GLN A 201 -16.70 18.29 -13.13
N GLY A 202 -15.57 17.60 -13.02
CA GLY A 202 -14.26 18.10 -13.43
C GLY A 202 -13.66 19.14 -12.49
N LYS A 203 -14.27 19.36 -11.32
CA LYS A 203 -13.85 20.35 -10.32
C LYS A 203 -12.92 19.72 -9.29
N THR A 204 -11.93 20.48 -8.84
CA THR A 204 -11.10 20.13 -7.68
C THR A 204 -11.74 20.61 -6.37
N ALA A 205 -11.34 20.01 -5.25
CA ALA A 205 -11.75 20.48 -3.92
C ALA A 205 -11.47 21.98 -3.69
N PHE A 206 -10.36 22.50 -4.24
CA PHE A 206 -10.03 23.92 -4.13
C PHE A 206 -10.97 24.82 -4.95
N GLU A 207 -11.40 24.37 -6.13
CA GLU A 207 -12.39 25.09 -6.95
C GLU A 207 -13.76 25.11 -6.26
N ILE A 208 -14.17 24.00 -5.63
CA ILE A 208 -15.40 23.94 -4.82
C ILE A 208 -15.31 24.91 -3.64
N PHE A 209 -14.18 24.91 -2.92
CA PHE A 209 -13.95 25.80 -1.78
C PHE A 209 -14.02 27.29 -2.17
N GLN A 210 -13.49 27.66 -3.34
CA GLN A 210 -13.52 29.04 -3.83
C GLN A 210 -14.91 29.53 -4.25
N MET A 211 -15.80 28.63 -4.68
CA MET A 211 -17.18 28.99 -5.02
C MET A 211 -17.95 29.52 -3.80
N ASN A 212 -17.49 29.21 -2.57
CA ASN A 212 -18.11 29.64 -1.32
C ASN A 212 -17.05 29.97 -0.24
N PRO A 213 -16.37 31.14 -0.32
CA PRO A 213 -15.22 31.50 0.52
C PRO A 213 -15.66 31.83 1.95
N SER A 214 -15.90 30.79 2.74
CA SER A 214 -16.21 30.89 4.19
C SER A 214 -15.05 30.43 5.06
N GLY A 215 -14.08 29.68 4.50
CA GLY A 215 -12.85 29.30 5.18
C GLY A 215 -11.73 30.31 4.92
N GLY A 216 -11.16 30.85 6.00
CA GLY A 216 -10.20 31.95 5.94
C GLY A 216 -8.97 31.74 5.03
N PRO A 217 -8.24 32.84 4.72
CA PRO A 217 -7.19 32.90 3.68
C PRO A 217 -6.03 31.90 3.84
N ASP A 218 -5.88 31.31 5.03
CA ASP A 218 -4.87 30.28 5.33
C ASP A 218 -5.09 28.96 4.56
N VAL A 219 -6.35 28.52 4.39
CA VAL A 219 -6.65 27.27 3.67
C VAL A 219 -6.33 27.39 2.18
N SER A 220 -6.68 28.52 1.56
CA SER A 220 -6.36 28.80 0.16
C SER A 220 -4.86 28.79 -0.11
N LYS A 221 -4.05 29.36 0.80
CA LYS A 221 -2.58 29.32 0.69
C LYS A 221 -2.04 27.90 0.70
N ARG A 222 -2.58 27.03 1.56
CA ARG A 222 -2.16 25.62 1.65
C ARG A 222 -2.51 24.84 0.39
N PHE A 223 -3.72 25.00 -0.17
CA PHE A 223 -4.08 24.42 -1.46
C PHE A 223 -3.13 24.87 -2.58
N CYS A 224 -2.83 26.16 -2.67
CA CYS A 224 -1.91 26.71 -3.68
C CYS A 224 -0.49 26.15 -3.57
N HIS A 225 0.06 26.06 -2.35
CA HIS A 225 1.41 25.52 -2.12
C HIS A 225 1.51 24.02 -2.46
N GLN A 226 0.47 23.24 -2.14
CA GLN A 226 0.45 21.81 -2.44
C GLN A 226 0.15 21.52 -3.93
N GLY A 227 -0.77 22.30 -4.53
CA GLY A 227 -1.17 22.17 -5.93
C GLY A 227 -0.09 22.62 -6.92
N SER A 228 0.74 23.61 -6.56
CA SER A 228 1.88 24.04 -7.38
C SER A 228 2.98 22.99 -7.46
N ARG A 229 3.32 22.28 -6.36
CA ARG A 229 4.29 21.17 -6.38
C ARG A 229 3.90 20.03 -7.32
N ALA A 230 2.60 19.76 -7.48
CA ALA A 230 2.13 18.68 -8.36
C ALA A 230 2.09 19.08 -9.85
N ARG A 231 1.93 20.38 -10.17
CA ARG A 231 1.86 20.88 -11.55
C ARG A 231 3.17 20.71 -12.33
N TYR A 232 4.31 20.58 -11.65
CA TYR A 232 5.60 20.36 -12.29
C TYR A 232 5.75 18.95 -12.93
N PHE A 233 4.84 18.01 -12.67
CA PHE A 233 5.08 16.59 -12.99
C PHE A 233 3.98 15.82 -13.75
N THR A 234 2.90 16.44 -14.22
CA THR A 234 1.88 15.68 -14.98
C THR A 234 1.16 16.49 -16.05
N PRO A 235 1.07 15.99 -17.31
CA PRO A 235 0.01 16.38 -18.22
C PRO A 235 -1.32 15.82 -17.71
N ALA A 236 -2.37 16.64 -17.74
CA ALA A 236 -3.72 16.24 -17.33
C ALA A 236 -4.39 15.35 -18.40
N LEU A 237 -4.03 14.06 -18.45
CA LEU A 237 -4.70 13.08 -19.31
C LEU A 237 -5.88 12.42 -18.59
N SER A 238 -7.02 12.29 -19.26
CA SER A 238 -8.11 11.43 -18.80
C SER A 238 -7.73 9.94 -18.90
N LEU A 239 -8.46 9.07 -18.20
CA LEU A 239 -8.23 7.62 -18.23
C LEU A 239 -8.40 7.03 -19.63
N SER A 240 -9.40 7.50 -20.39
CA SER A 240 -9.60 7.11 -21.78
C SER A 240 -8.46 7.60 -22.67
N GLN A 241 -8.02 8.85 -22.50
CA GLN A 241 -6.86 9.36 -23.24
C GLN A 241 -5.57 8.61 -22.89
N PHE A 242 -5.40 8.16 -21.65
CA PHE A 242 -4.26 7.35 -21.24
C PHE A 242 -4.27 5.97 -21.89
N PHE A 243 -5.43 5.29 -21.92
CA PHE A 243 -5.54 3.97 -22.57
C PHE A 243 -5.56 4.05 -24.10
N SER A 244 -6.03 5.15 -24.68
CA SER A 244 -6.00 5.39 -26.13
C SER A 244 -4.64 5.91 -26.63
N ARG A 245 -3.73 6.28 -25.73
CA ARG A 245 -2.37 6.66 -26.08
C ARG A 245 -1.55 5.42 -26.36
N GLU A 246 -0.73 5.47 -27.41
CA GLU A 246 0.27 4.43 -27.61
C GLU A 246 1.24 4.38 -26.41
N PRO A 247 1.56 3.18 -25.91
CA PRO A 247 2.53 3.05 -24.83
C PRO A 247 3.87 3.61 -25.30
N THR A 248 4.45 4.47 -24.47
CA THR A 248 5.75 5.08 -24.74
C THR A 248 6.83 4.01 -24.91
N THR A 249 7.92 4.35 -25.60
CA THR A 249 9.11 3.47 -25.71
C THR A 249 9.60 3.00 -24.34
N PHE A 250 9.50 3.87 -23.35
CA PHE A 250 9.78 3.56 -21.96
C PHE A 250 8.80 2.55 -21.35
N GLU A 251 7.48 2.76 -21.46
CA GLU A 251 6.48 1.80 -20.96
C GLU A 251 6.58 0.43 -21.65
N ARG A 252 6.87 0.40 -22.95
CA ARG A 252 7.17 -0.83 -23.71
C ARG A 252 8.39 -1.55 -23.13
N CYS A 253 9.47 -0.83 -22.85
CA CYS A 253 10.67 -1.37 -22.21
C CYS A 253 10.38 -1.95 -20.82
N THR A 254 9.64 -1.21 -19.98
CA THR A 254 9.31 -1.69 -18.62
C THR A 254 8.40 -2.93 -18.62
N ASN A 255 7.47 -3.02 -19.57
CA ASN A 255 6.62 -4.21 -19.74
C ASN A 255 7.43 -5.40 -20.26
N PHE A 256 8.42 -5.17 -21.13
CA PHE A 256 9.33 -6.22 -21.63
C PHE A 256 10.14 -6.86 -20.51
N PHE A 257 10.64 -6.08 -19.54
CA PHE A 257 11.39 -6.58 -18.39
C PHE A 257 10.52 -7.03 -17.20
N ARG A 258 9.18 -6.93 -17.30
CA ARG A 258 8.27 -7.28 -16.20
C ARG A 258 8.05 -8.80 -16.13
N ILE A 259 8.97 -9.49 -15.47
CA ILE A 259 8.85 -10.92 -15.16
C ILE A 259 7.69 -11.12 -14.16
N GLN A 260 6.61 -11.79 -14.59
CA GLN A 260 5.40 -11.97 -13.78
C GLN A 260 5.51 -13.14 -12.79
N ASP A 261 6.36 -14.11 -13.09
CA ASP A 261 6.57 -15.30 -12.27
C ASP A 261 7.69 -15.09 -11.24
N GLU A 262 7.38 -15.36 -9.97
CA GLU A 262 8.30 -15.22 -8.85
C GLU A 262 9.48 -16.20 -8.95
N SER A 263 9.25 -17.40 -9.49
CA SER A 263 10.29 -18.42 -9.62
C SER A 263 11.35 -18.02 -10.66
N THR A 264 10.90 -17.54 -11.83
CA THR A 264 11.75 -17.02 -12.91
C THR A 264 12.55 -15.80 -12.45
N ARG A 265 11.91 -14.90 -11.68
CA ARG A 265 12.58 -13.72 -11.12
C ARG A 265 13.72 -14.11 -10.17
N ASN A 266 13.50 -15.10 -9.32
CA ASN A 266 14.53 -15.58 -8.38
C ASN A 266 15.70 -16.25 -9.12
N ILE A 267 15.43 -17.05 -10.16
CA ILE A 267 16.47 -17.65 -10.99
C ILE A 267 17.34 -16.56 -11.65
N ILE A 268 16.72 -15.56 -12.27
CA ILE A 268 17.46 -14.49 -12.95
C ILE A 268 18.27 -13.65 -11.94
N LEU A 269 17.74 -13.39 -10.74
CA LEU A 269 18.48 -12.72 -9.68
C LEU A 269 19.71 -13.53 -9.25
N ILE A 270 19.57 -14.84 -9.05
CA ILE A 270 20.67 -15.72 -8.68
C ILE A 270 21.73 -15.72 -9.77
N VAL A 271 21.35 -15.97 -11.03
CA VAL A 271 22.28 -15.99 -12.18
C VAL A 271 23.00 -14.66 -12.32
N SER A 272 22.27 -13.53 -12.27
CA SER A 272 22.87 -12.20 -12.39
C SER A 272 23.81 -11.89 -11.22
N THR A 273 23.47 -12.31 -10.01
CA THR A 273 24.33 -12.12 -8.82
C THR A 273 25.59 -12.96 -8.90
N VAL A 274 25.50 -14.20 -9.42
CA VAL A 274 26.67 -15.06 -9.65
C VAL A 274 27.60 -14.45 -10.69
N ILE A 275 27.07 -13.99 -11.84
CA ILE A 275 27.88 -13.31 -12.87
C ILE A 275 28.51 -12.03 -12.30
N LEU A 276 27.75 -11.24 -11.53
CA LEU A 276 28.25 -10.05 -10.85
C LEU A 276 29.43 -10.38 -9.92
N SER A 277 29.32 -11.43 -9.10
CA SER A 277 30.40 -11.84 -8.19
C SER A 277 31.63 -12.34 -8.93
N ALA A 278 31.45 -13.14 -9.99
CA ALA A 278 32.54 -13.70 -10.77
C ALA A 278 33.33 -12.61 -11.52
N THR A 279 32.60 -11.66 -12.13
CA THR A 279 33.22 -10.54 -12.86
C THR A 279 33.92 -9.56 -11.92
N TYR A 280 33.39 -9.34 -10.71
CA TYR A 280 34.07 -8.56 -9.66
C TYR A 280 35.36 -9.23 -9.18
N GLN A 281 35.32 -10.53 -8.87
CA GLN A 281 36.50 -11.30 -8.48
C GLN A 281 37.57 -11.32 -9.58
N ALA A 282 37.15 -11.48 -10.83
CA ALA A 282 38.01 -11.45 -12.00
C ALA A 282 38.75 -10.11 -12.18
N ALA A 283 38.08 -8.99 -11.90
CA ALA A 283 38.73 -7.68 -11.90
C ALA A 283 39.75 -7.57 -10.76
N PHE A 284 39.44 -8.07 -9.57
CA PHE A 284 40.34 -8.03 -8.41
C PHE A 284 41.60 -8.91 -8.60
N THR A 285 41.46 -10.14 -9.09
CA THR A 285 42.61 -11.02 -9.35
C THR A 285 43.53 -10.49 -10.44
N SER A 286 42.97 -9.75 -11.41
CA SER A 286 43.76 -9.08 -12.44
C SER A 286 44.59 -7.89 -11.90
N LEU A 287 44.17 -7.29 -10.78
CA LEU A 287 44.93 -6.25 -10.07
C LEU A 287 46.14 -6.84 -9.34
N GLU A 288 45.97 -7.96 -8.62
CA GLU A 288 47.04 -8.63 -7.87
C GLU A 288 48.19 -9.07 -8.79
N ARG A 289 47.88 -9.44 -10.04
CA ARG A 289 48.88 -9.80 -11.06
C ARG A 289 49.75 -8.62 -11.54
N ASN A 290 49.27 -7.38 -11.40
CA ASN A 290 49.93 -6.17 -11.92
C ASN A 290 50.52 -5.28 -10.79
N GLY A 291 50.46 -5.71 -9.54
CA GLY A 291 51.02 -4.97 -8.40
C GLY A 291 52.56 -5.02 -8.34
N PRO A 292 53.22 -4.04 -7.69
CA PRO A 292 54.66 -4.05 -7.53
C PRO A 292 55.08 -5.20 -6.59
N ASP A 293 55.88 -6.11 -7.13
CA ASP A 293 56.64 -7.19 -6.49
C ASP A 293 55.89 -8.08 -5.48
N SER A 294 55.45 -9.22 -6.00
CA SER A 294 55.03 -10.40 -5.24
C SER A 294 56.17 -10.98 -4.41
N SER A 295 56.46 -10.39 -3.24
CA SER A 295 57.09 -11.11 -2.12
C SER A 295 56.93 -10.38 -0.79
N SER A 296 55.73 -10.38 -0.22
CA SER A 296 55.62 -10.41 1.24
C SER A 296 54.35 -11.15 1.67
N ASN A 297 54.59 -12.24 2.40
CA ASN A 297 53.57 -13.13 2.94
C ASN A 297 52.62 -12.37 3.89
N PHE A 298 51.36 -12.22 3.52
CA PHE A 298 50.28 -12.05 4.50
C PHE A 298 49.49 -13.36 4.63
N MET A 299 49.99 -14.21 5.51
CA MET A 299 49.24 -15.33 6.05
C MET A 299 48.23 -14.77 7.06
N THR A 300 46.95 -14.71 6.70
CA THR A 300 45.87 -14.48 7.68
C THR A 300 44.62 -15.27 7.29
N ASN A 301 44.53 -16.47 7.87
CA ASN A 301 43.37 -17.26 8.21
C ASN A 301 42.00 -16.78 7.70
N SER A 302 41.45 -17.47 6.71
CA SER A 302 40.00 -17.62 6.57
C SER A 302 39.68 -19.01 6.03
N THR A 303 39.13 -19.82 6.93
CA THR A 303 38.60 -21.16 6.68
C THR A 303 37.28 -21.08 5.95
N VAL A 304 37.28 -21.18 4.61
CA VAL A 304 36.08 -21.56 3.83
C VAL A 304 36.49 -22.42 2.64
N VAL A 305 36.14 -23.70 2.73
CA VAL A 305 35.86 -24.67 1.67
C VAL A 305 36.90 -24.82 0.56
N THR A 306 37.72 -25.84 0.74
CA THR A 306 38.45 -26.58 -0.29
C THR A 306 37.50 -27.04 -1.40
N ALA A 307 37.57 -26.39 -2.56
CA ALA A 307 37.09 -26.96 -3.82
C ALA A 307 38.27 -26.93 -4.80
N ASN A 308 38.57 -28.09 -5.37
CA ASN A 308 39.66 -28.35 -6.32
C ASN A 308 39.79 -27.26 -7.40
N SER A 309 40.65 -26.28 -7.17
CA SER A 309 41.34 -25.58 -8.24
C SER A 309 42.74 -26.17 -8.28
N SER A 310 42.99 -27.02 -9.27
CA SER A 310 44.35 -27.33 -9.70
C SER A 310 45.10 -26.01 -9.84
N SER A 311 46.08 -25.80 -8.97
CA SER A 311 47.04 -24.71 -9.05
C SER A 311 47.85 -24.86 -10.32
N THR A 312 47.30 -24.43 -11.46
CA THR A 312 48.08 -24.18 -12.66
C THR A 312 48.85 -22.91 -12.38
N THR A 313 50.08 -23.07 -11.91
CA THR A 313 51.12 -22.04 -11.92
C THR A 313 51.28 -21.52 -13.34
N LEU A 314 50.49 -20.52 -13.75
CA LEU A 314 50.72 -19.77 -14.99
C LEU A 314 51.54 -18.53 -14.69
N GLY A 315 52.69 -18.76 -14.04
CA GLY A 315 53.74 -17.78 -13.77
C GLY A 315 54.87 -17.88 -14.77
N LYS A 316 54.57 -17.89 -16.06
CA LYS A 316 55.55 -17.59 -17.12
C LYS A 316 54.89 -16.67 -18.14
N PRO A 317 55.50 -15.51 -18.48
CA PRO A 317 55.06 -14.77 -19.64
C PRO A 317 55.15 -15.72 -20.84
N LEU A 318 54.12 -15.74 -21.69
CA LEU A 318 54.12 -16.48 -22.95
C LEU A 318 55.34 -16.04 -23.76
N GLN A 319 56.40 -16.85 -23.70
CA GLN A 319 57.69 -16.53 -24.26
C GLN A 319 57.57 -16.58 -25.78
N GLY A 320 57.51 -15.40 -26.41
CA GLY A 320 57.38 -15.24 -27.87
C GLY A 320 56.13 -14.49 -28.36
N VAL A 321 55.31 -13.89 -27.49
CA VAL A 321 54.19 -13.02 -27.90
C VAL A 321 54.59 -11.56 -27.80
N ASP A 322 54.33 -10.77 -28.85
CA ASP A 322 54.64 -9.35 -28.87
C ASP A 322 53.94 -8.61 -27.71
N PRO A 323 54.65 -7.74 -26.97
CA PRO A 323 54.09 -6.99 -25.84
C PRO A 323 52.81 -6.21 -26.20
N SER A 324 52.74 -5.68 -27.43
CA SER A 324 51.57 -4.97 -27.95
C SER A 324 50.34 -5.88 -28.10
N MET A 325 50.51 -7.15 -28.44
CA MET A 325 49.42 -8.12 -28.61
C MET A 325 48.82 -8.53 -27.25
N ILE A 326 49.65 -8.62 -26.22
CA ILE A 326 49.23 -8.90 -24.84
C ILE A 326 48.36 -7.74 -24.31
N ASP A 327 48.73 -6.50 -24.59
CA ASP A 327 47.96 -5.31 -24.19
C ASP A 327 46.57 -5.27 -24.85
N TRP A 328 46.46 -5.61 -26.13
CA TRP A 328 45.16 -5.71 -26.83
C TRP A 328 44.27 -6.81 -26.24
N PHE A 329 44.84 -7.97 -25.90
CA PHE A 329 44.09 -9.06 -25.29
C PHE A 329 43.58 -8.69 -23.89
N LEU A 330 44.42 -8.04 -23.08
CA LEU A 330 44.04 -7.56 -21.75
C LEU A 330 42.99 -6.45 -21.82
N LEU A 331 43.10 -5.53 -22.78
CA LEU A 331 42.11 -4.50 -23.02
C LEU A 331 40.75 -5.10 -23.40
N TYR A 332 40.75 -6.06 -24.35
CA TYR A 332 39.53 -6.75 -24.78
C TYR A 332 38.87 -7.52 -23.63
N TYR A 333 39.66 -8.27 -22.86
CA TYR A 333 39.20 -8.96 -21.64
C TYR A 333 38.54 -7.99 -20.64
N THR A 334 39.19 -6.85 -20.39
CA THR A 334 38.73 -5.83 -19.45
C THR A 334 37.40 -5.22 -19.89
N ILE A 335 37.24 -4.96 -21.19
CA ILE A 335 35.98 -4.45 -21.78
C ILE A 335 34.86 -5.49 -21.62
N CYS A 336 35.09 -6.75 -21.99
CA CYS A 336 34.09 -7.81 -21.87
C CYS A 336 33.68 -8.06 -20.41
N ASN A 337 34.65 -8.08 -19.48
CA ASN A 337 34.40 -8.29 -18.06
C ASN A 337 33.59 -7.14 -17.46
N SER A 338 33.95 -5.90 -17.80
CA SER A 338 33.22 -4.70 -17.35
C SER A 338 31.79 -4.67 -17.90
N ALA A 339 31.60 -5.01 -19.18
CA ALA A 339 30.28 -5.09 -19.78
C ALA A 339 29.40 -6.13 -19.08
N ALA A 340 29.92 -7.32 -18.81
CA ALA A 340 29.19 -8.37 -18.10
C ALA A 340 28.82 -7.96 -16.67
N PHE A 341 29.72 -7.26 -15.96
CA PHE A 341 29.46 -6.71 -14.64
C PHE A 341 28.33 -5.69 -14.66
N PHE A 342 28.41 -4.65 -15.50
CA PHE A 342 27.40 -3.58 -15.53
C PHE A 342 26.04 -4.05 -16.05
N VAL A 343 26.00 -4.99 -17.01
CA VAL A 343 24.75 -5.62 -17.44
C VAL A 343 24.10 -6.39 -16.27
N SER A 344 24.88 -7.11 -15.48
CA SER A 344 24.38 -7.84 -14.31
C SER A 344 23.85 -6.90 -13.22
N VAL A 345 24.56 -5.80 -12.94
CA VAL A 345 24.10 -4.71 -12.05
C VAL A 345 22.76 -4.15 -12.53
N ALA A 346 22.63 -3.87 -13.83
CA ALA A 346 21.42 -3.31 -14.41
C ALA A 346 20.23 -4.27 -14.29
N ILE A 347 20.43 -5.57 -14.55
CA ILE A 347 19.39 -6.60 -14.42
C ILE A 347 18.93 -6.72 -12.97
N VAL A 348 19.85 -6.73 -11.99
CA VAL A 348 19.51 -6.76 -10.56
C VAL A 348 18.72 -5.51 -10.16
N GLY A 349 19.15 -4.31 -10.59
CA GLY A 349 18.45 -3.05 -10.30
C GLY A 349 17.05 -2.98 -10.92
N LEU A 350 16.88 -3.50 -12.14
CA LEU A 350 15.61 -3.63 -12.84
C LEU A 350 14.65 -4.54 -12.09
N ILE A 351 15.12 -5.72 -11.65
CA ILE A 351 14.26 -6.66 -10.92
C ILE A 351 13.86 -6.10 -9.55
N ILE A 352 14.78 -5.47 -8.82
CA ILE A 352 14.48 -4.80 -7.54
C ILE A 352 13.42 -3.70 -7.70
N SER A 353 13.38 -3.01 -8.85
CA SER A 353 12.38 -1.96 -9.12
C SER A 353 10.94 -2.49 -9.19
N THR A 354 10.78 -3.78 -9.51
CA THR A 354 9.48 -4.44 -9.57
C THR A 354 8.94 -4.70 -8.16
N LEU A 355 9.80 -5.01 -7.17
CA LEU A 355 9.44 -5.05 -5.75
C LEU A 355 9.05 -3.63 -5.28
N ALA A 356 8.19 -3.53 -4.27
CA ALA A 356 7.78 -2.23 -3.74
C ALA A 356 9.03 -1.45 -3.29
N ALA A 357 9.36 -0.38 -4.02
CA ALA A 357 10.65 0.29 -3.96
C ALA A 357 10.98 0.75 -2.54
N LYS A 358 12.07 0.21 -2.00
CA LYS A 358 12.72 0.72 -0.81
C LYS A 358 14.09 1.22 -1.25
N PHE A 359 14.25 2.54 -1.27
CA PHE A 359 15.42 3.26 -1.81
C PHE A 359 16.75 2.69 -1.30
N TYR A 360 16.76 2.18 -0.07
CA TYR A 360 17.93 1.56 0.54
C TYR A 360 18.48 0.33 -0.21
N LEU A 361 17.68 -0.37 -1.03
CA LEU A 361 18.16 -1.53 -1.81
C LEU A 361 19.03 -1.13 -3.00
N TYR A 362 18.96 0.13 -3.44
CA TYR A 362 19.79 0.65 -4.54
C TYR A 362 21.16 1.11 -4.06
N VAL A 363 21.29 1.51 -2.79
CA VAL A 363 22.55 2.01 -2.23
C VAL A 363 23.69 0.99 -2.35
N PRO A 364 23.53 -0.30 -1.99
CA PRO A 364 24.58 -1.30 -2.17
C PRO A 364 24.97 -1.51 -3.63
N LEU A 365 24.00 -1.47 -4.55
CA LEU A 365 24.24 -1.68 -5.98
C LEU A 365 25.12 -0.56 -6.57
N ILE A 366 24.89 0.68 -6.14
CA ILE A 366 25.69 1.85 -6.51
C ILE A 366 27.10 1.75 -5.92
N LEU A 367 27.21 1.39 -4.64
CA LEU A 367 28.50 1.24 -3.96
C LEU A 367 29.36 0.15 -4.60
N VAL A 368 28.78 -1.00 -4.95
CA VAL A 368 29.47 -2.10 -5.64
C VAL A 368 29.93 -1.66 -7.04
N GLY A 369 29.11 -0.90 -7.78
CA GLY A 369 29.51 -0.33 -9.06
C GLY A 369 30.66 0.68 -8.95
N ALA A 370 30.62 1.56 -7.95
CA ALA A 370 31.67 2.53 -7.67
C ALA A 370 32.99 1.87 -7.26
N ALA A 371 32.94 0.82 -6.42
CA ALA A 371 34.11 0.07 -6.00
C ALA A 371 34.77 -0.66 -7.18
N TYR A 372 33.99 -1.29 -8.06
CA TYR A 372 34.50 -1.94 -9.27
C TYR A 372 35.21 -0.96 -10.19
N PHE A 373 34.64 0.23 -10.39
CA PHE A 373 35.25 1.27 -11.22
C PHE A 373 36.53 1.83 -10.61
N TYR A 374 36.54 2.04 -9.29
CA TYR A 374 37.76 2.45 -8.60
C TYR A 374 38.88 1.43 -8.84
N ASN A 375 38.62 0.14 -8.69
CA ASN A 375 39.59 -0.93 -8.99
C ASN A 375 40.11 -0.86 -10.44
N LEU A 376 39.21 -0.64 -11.39
CA LEU A 376 39.54 -0.54 -12.81
C LEU A 376 40.42 0.69 -13.11
N SER A 377 40.14 1.82 -12.45
CA SER A 377 40.90 3.06 -12.61
C SER A 377 42.33 2.96 -12.07
N VAL A 378 42.54 2.17 -11.01
CA VAL A 378 43.86 1.88 -10.45
C VAL A 378 44.68 0.99 -11.40
N GLN A 379 44.02 0.12 -12.16
CA GLN A 379 44.68 -0.81 -13.09
C GLN A 379 45.13 -0.13 -14.41
N SER A 380 44.44 0.91 -14.87
CA SER A 380 44.77 1.60 -16.13
C SER A 380 45.85 2.68 -15.93
N LEU A 381 47.13 2.29 -15.93
CA LEU A 381 48.27 3.21 -15.83
C LEU A 381 48.59 3.93 -17.18
N GLY A 382 47.58 4.50 -17.84
CA GLY A 382 47.72 5.20 -19.12
C GLY A 382 46.58 6.18 -19.41
N THR A 383 46.92 7.42 -19.78
CA THR A 383 46.01 8.58 -19.85
C THR A 383 44.92 8.50 -20.93
N SER A 384 45.04 7.65 -21.95
CA SER A 384 44.02 7.51 -22.99
C SER A 384 42.98 6.42 -22.69
N GLY A 385 43.38 5.32 -22.04
CA GLY A 385 42.48 4.22 -21.67
C GLY A 385 41.53 4.58 -20.52
N THR A 386 41.97 5.43 -19.59
CA THR A 386 41.17 5.92 -18.46
C THR A 386 39.94 6.71 -18.91
N ILE A 387 40.06 7.52 -19.96
CA ILE A 387 38.96 8.34 -20.50
C ILE A 387 37.90 7.45 -21.17
N SER A 388 38.32 6.45 -21.94
CA SER A 388 37.40 5.50 -22.59
C SER A 388 36.67 4.61 -21.59
N LEU A 389 37.34 4.17 -20.52
CA LEU A 389 36.73 3.42 -19.41
C LEU A 389 35.76 4.27 -18.59
N ALA A 390 36.12 5.52 -18.30
CA ALA A 390 35.26 6.46 -17.59
C ALA A 390 34.00 6.81 -18.39
N ALA A 391 34.11 6.95 -19.73
CA ALA A 391 32.96 7.16 -20.61
C ALA A 391 32.02 5.94 -20.61
N LEU A 392 32.57 4.72 -20.70
CA LEU A 392 31.79 3.47 -20.59
C LEU A 392 31.08 3.35 -19.23
N PHE A 393 31.76 3.70 -18.14
CA PHE A 393 31.21 3.70 -16.79
C PHE A 393 30.02 4.65 -16.64
N VAL A 394 30.16 5.89 -17.11
CA VAL A 394 29.07 6.89 -17.07
C VAL A 394 27.90 6.44 -17.95
N MET A 395 28.15 5.91 -19.14
CA MET A 395 27.12 5.41 -20.05
C MET A 395 26.36 4.20 -19.50
N CYS A 396 27.01 3.34 -18.70
CA CYS A 396 26.40 2.16 -18.10
C CYS A 396 25.72 2.43 -16.74
N LEU A 397 26.20 3.39 -15.94
CA LEU A 397 25.58 3.76 -14.65
C LEU A 397 24.35 4.66 -14.79
N LEU A 398 24.34 5.57 -15.76
CA LEU A 398 23.23 6.49 -15.96
C LEU A 398 21.88 5.74 -16.15
N PRO A 399 21.78 4.67 -16.95
CA PRO A 399 20.56 3.89 -17.05
C PRO A 399 20.16 3.21 -15.74
N VAL A 400 21.12 2.67 -14.97
CA VAL A 400 20.88 1.98 -13.69
C VAL A 400 20.35 2.94 -12.62
N MET A 401 20.76 4.20 -12.66
CA MET A 401 20.32 5.25 -11.74
C MET A 401 19.00 5.90 -12.15
N ILE A 402 18.82 6.11 -13.46
CA ILE A 402 17.67 6.84 -14.00
C ILE A 402 16.43 5.93 -14.10
N LEU A 403 16.59 4.64 -14.44
CA LEU A 403 15.45 3.73 -14.60
C LEU A 403 14.63 3.52 -13.30
N PRO A 404 15.24 3.29 -12.13
CA PRO A 404 14.50 3.16 -10.87
C PRO A 404 13.69 4.41 -10.53
N TRP A 405 14.26 5.59 -10.79
CA TRP A 405 13.59 6.87 -10.57
C TRP A 405 12.37 7.03 -11.48
N LEU A 406 12.53 6.75 -12.78
CA LEU A 406 11.41 6.75 -13.75
C LEU A 406 10.36 5.68 -13.45
N MET A 407 10.78 4.51 -12.93
CA MET A 407 9.87 3.43 -12.51
C MET A 407 9.05 3.80 -11.28
N ILE A 408 9.64 4.54 -10.33
CA ILE A 408 8.92 5.10 -9.18
C ILE A 408 7.87 6.12 -9.64
N GLU A 409 8.20 6.97 -10.62
CA GLU A 409 7.22 7.89 -11.22
C GLU A 409 6.06 7.15 -11.87
N LEU A 410 6.34 6.12 -12.69
CA LEU A 410 5.29 5.30 -13.29
C LEU A 410 4.44 4.55 -12.26
N LYS A 411 5.03 4.03 -11.17
CA LYS A 411 4.27 3.40 -10.06
C LYS A 411 3.34 4.42 -9.41
N THR A 412 3.75 5.68 -9.34
CA THR A 412 2.95 6.79 -8.79
C THR A 412 1.79 7.15 -9.73
N VAL A 413 2.04 7.18 -11.04
CA VAL A 413 1.00 7.40 -12.08
C VAL A 413 0.02 6.22 -12.14
N ARG A 414 0.50 4.98 -12.17
CA ARG A 414 -0.35 3.77 -12.22
C ARG A 414 -1.14 3.55 -10.93
N ARG A 415 -0.61 3.91 -9.76
CA ARG A 415 -1.38 3.89 -8.49
C ARG A 415 -2.52 4.91 -8.47
N ARG A 416 -2.38 6.06 -9.15
CA ARG A 416 -3.50 7.01 -9.36
C ARG A 416 -4.57 6.43 -10.28
N ILE A 417 -4.19 5.58 -11.23
CA ILE A 417 -5.12 4.84 -12.10
C ILE A 417 -5.79 3.69 -11.32
N ASP A 418 -5.08 2.91 -10.51
CA ASP A 418 -5.68 1.82 -9.73
C ASP A 418 -6.67 2.31 -8.65
N ALA A 419 -6.57 3.55 -8.19
CA ALA A 419 -7.60 4.18 -7.34
C ALA A 419 -8.97 4.28 -8.05
N THR A 420 -8.97 4.33 -9.39
CA THR A 420 -10.21 4.25 -10.20
C THR A 420 -10.69 2.81 -10.43
N ARG A 421 -9.86 1.79 -10.16
CA ARG A 421 -10.08 0.39 -10.55
C ARG A 421 -10.88 -0.45 -9.56
N ARG A 422 -11.31 0.08 -8.41
CA ARG A 422 -12.31 -0.62 -7.56
C ARG A 422 -13.74 -0.56 -8.10
N ARG A 423 -13.96 0.14 -9.21
CA ARG A 423 -15.17 -0.03 -10.03
C ARG A 423 -14.95 -1.15 -11.04
N VAL A 424 -14.96 -2.40 -10.59
CA VAL A 424 -15.62 -3.54 -11.25
C VAL A 424 -15.59 -4.68 -10.22
N ALA A 425 -16.56 -4.69 -9.30
CA ALA A 425 -17.06 -5.97 -8.82
C ALA A 425 -18.10 -6.40 -9.87
N THR A 426 -17.75 -7.40 -10.68
CA THR A 426 -18.73 -8.10 -11.52
C THR A 426 -19.75 -8.75 -10.59
N SER A 427 -21.02 -8.53 -10.95
CA SER A 427 -22.26 -9.20 -10.52
C SER A 427 -22.13 -10.51 -9.75
#